data_AF-A0AAN6GEF0-F1
#
_entry.id   AF-A0AAN6GEF0-F1
#
_cell.length_a   1.000
_cell.length_b   1.000
_cell.length_c   1.000
_cell.angle_alpha   90.00
_cell.angle_beta   90.00
_cell.angle_gamma   90.00
#
_symmetry.space_group_name_H-M   'P 1'
#
loop_
_entity.id
_entity.type
_entity.pdbx_description
1 polymer ?
#
loop_
_entity_poly.entity_id
_entity_poly.type
_entity_poly.pdbx_seq_one_letter_code
_entity_poly.pdbx_strand_id
1 'polypeptide(L)'
;MLGFLKAHNRKLAPALLVALQLVTASPLSFEDDQREALSTGSLYPDELCQKNASCVSGRCSRTWLVFDDSFTYYYFPDTDPARCEHLTAGESGCRTFRDCTLEICKDGVCEPGQTGDRCSINYQCKDLCGLDGRCFKPSKPSNQGAGEPCKASSDCLSNTCESQQDVARPLLTDPSMTAKTVDTICSPSPEGRGCHTTSDCEEGGVCELGVCTVIKDGEP
;
A
#
# COMPACT_ATOMS: atom_id res chain seq x y z
N MET A 1 17.92 -56.67 -7.70
CA MET A 1 16.92 -57.76 -7.63
C MET A 1 15.55 -57.09 -7.62
N LEU A 2 14.84 -57.17 -8.75
CA LEU A 2 13.56 -57.90 -8.90
C LEU A 2 12.42 -57.25 -8.08
N GLY A 3 11.31 -56.79 -8.67
CA GLY A 3 10.82 -57.06 -10.00
C GLY A 3 9.58 -56.25 -10.38
N PHE A 4 9.30 -56.37 -11.68
CA PHE A 4 8.14 -55.91 -12.42
C PHE A 4 6.89 -56.68 -12.00
N LEU A 5 5.73 -56.01 -11.94
CA LEU A 5 4.47 -56.67 -12.28
C LEU A 5 3.61 -55.77 -13.19
N LYS A 6 3.42 -56.36 -14.36
CA LYS A 6 2.67 -55.95 -15.55
C LYS A 6 1.25 -56.47 -15.40
N ALA A 7 0.23 -55.65 -15.68
CA ALA A 7 -1.13 -56.14 -15.86
C ALA A 7 -1.73 -55.53 -17.13
N HIS A 8 -1.92 -56.40 -18.13
CA HIS A 8 -2.57 -56.14 -19.40
C HIS A 8 -4.06 -56.48 -19.33
N ASN A 9 -4.85 -55.70 -20.07
CA ASN A 9 -6.01 -56.09 -20.88
C ASN A 9 -7.15 -56.88 -20.22
N ARG A 10 -8.37 -56.34 -20.32
CA ARG A 10 -9.36 -56.89 -21.26
C ARG A 10 -10.54 -55.96 -21.51
N LYS A 11 -10.86 -55.83 -22.81
CA LYS A 11 -12.05 -55.23 -23.39
C LYS A 11 -13.31 -55.99 -22.96
N LEU A 12 -14.42 -55.28 -22.79
CA LEU A 12 -15.78 -55.72 -23.16
C LEU A 12 -16.73 -54.51 -23.08
N ALA A 13 -17.06 -53.96 -24.24
CA ALA A 13 -18.36 -53.31 -24.45
C ALA A 13 -19.39 -54.44 -24.66
N PRO A 14 -20.65 -54.28 -24.20
CA PRO A 14 -21.63 -53.71 -25.12
C PRO A 14 -22.77 -52.89 -24.48
N ALA A 15 -23.39 -52.08 -25.35
CA ALA A 15 -24.83 -51.84 -25.48
C ALA A 15 -25.64 -51.22 -24.31
N LEU A 16 -26.07 -49.99 -24.59
CA LEU A 16 -27.47 -49.60 -24.73
C LEU A 16 -28.35 -49.59 -23.45
N LEU A 17 -28.57 -48.40 -22.91
CA LEU A 17 -29.90 -48.00 -22.46
C LEU A 17 -30.02 -46.47 -22.51
N VAL A 18 -30.78 -46.02 -23.50
CA VAL A 18 -31.28 -44.66 -23.63
C VAL A 18 -32.26 -44.44 -22.47
N ALA A 19 -31.85 -43.61 -21.50
CA ALA A 19 -32.76 -43.00 -20.54
C ALA A 19 -32.77 -41.49 -20.84
N LEU A 20 -33.81 -41.09 -21.55
CA LEU A 20 -34.16 -39.69 -21.80
C LEU A 20 -34.58 -39.08 -20.45
N GLN A 21 -33.66 -38.45 -19.74
CA GLN A 21 -34.00 -37.58 -18.62
C GLN A 21 -34.12 -36.15 -19.15
N LEU A 22 -35.35 -35.64 -19.13
CA LEU A 22 -35.67 -34.24 -19.29
C LEU A 22 -35.02 -33.47 -18.13
N VAL A 23 -33.77 -33.02 -18.35
CA VAL A 23 -33.21 -31.92 -17.57
C VAL A 23 -33.91 -30.67 -18.08
N THR A 24 -34.89 -30.19 -17.30
CA THR A 24 -35.33 -28.80 -17.42
C THR A 24 -34.14 -27.94 -17.04
N ALA A 25 -33.38 -27.52 -18.06
CA ALA A 25 -32.44 -26.44 -17.93
C ALA A 25 -33.28 -25.20 -17.59
N SER A 26 -33.37 -24.89 -16.29
CA SER A 26 -33.62 -23.52 -15.89
C SER A 26 -32.52 -22.69 -16.56
N PRO A 27 -32.84 -21.65 -17.34
CA PRO A 27 -31.83 -20.71 -17.76
C PRO A 27 -31.29 -20.10 -16.46
N LEU A 28 -30.11 -20.56 -16.04
CA LEU A 28 -29.26 -19.76 -15.18
C LEU A 28 -28.89 -18.56 -16.05
N SER A 29 -29.67 -17.50 -15.89
CA SER A 29 -29.26 -16.13 -16.20
C SER A 29 -28.01 -15.87 -15.33
N PHE A 30 -26.86 -16.34 -15.80
CA PHE A 30 -25.59 -15.79 -15.41
C PHE A 30 -25.50 -14.47 -16.18
N GLU A 31 -26.22 -13.47 -15.68
CA GLU A 31 -25.96 -12.08 -16.02
C GLU A 31 -24.61 -11.74 -15.39
N ASP A 32 -23.60 -12.08 -16.18
CA ASP A 32 -22.26 -11.53 -16.16
C ASP A 32 -22.37 -10.03 -16.43
N ASP A 33 -22.81 -9.29 -15.41
CA ASP A 33 -22.87 -7.83 -15.41
C ASP A 33 -22.10 -7.32 -14.18
N GLN A 34 -20.86 -7.82 -14.01
CA GLN A 34 -19.79 -6.95 -13.52
C GLN A 34 -19.36 -6.01 -14.66
N ARG A 35 -20.31 -5.23 -15.19
CA ARG A 35 -19.94 -3.90 -15.65
C ARG A 35 -19.41 -3.20 -14.42
N GLU A 36 -18.16 -2.77 -14.48
CA GLU A 36 -17.73 -1.57 -13.79
C GLU A 36 -18.85 -0.55 -13.98
N ALA A 37 -19.68 -0.36 -12.96
CA ALA A 37 -20.61 0.73 -12.94
C ALA A 37 -19.71 1.96 -12.89
N LEU A 38 -19.38 2.50 -14.06
CA LEU A 38 -18.76 3.81 -14.18
C LEU A 38 -19.63 4.71 -13.33
N SER A 39 -19.12 5.08 -12.16
CA SER A 39 -19.82 5.98 -11.28
C SER A 39 -20.03 7.27 -12.06
N THR A 40 -21.28 7.56 -12.40
CA THR A 40 -21.65 8.80 -13.12
C THR A 40 -21.70 10.00 -12.18
N GLY A 41 -21.24 9.85 -10.95
CA GLY A 41 -21.16 10.93 -10.00
C GLY A 41 -20.28 12.05 -10.54
N SER A 42 -20.66 13.29 -10.23
CA SER A 42 -19.91 14.49 -10.62
C SER A 42 -19.25 15.16 -9.42
N LEU A 43 -19.61 14.75 -8.21
CA LEU A 43 -19.07 15.28 -6.96
C LEU A 43 -17.85 14.48 -6.53
N TYR A 44 -16.82 15.22 -6.14
CA TYR A 44 -15.52 14.72 -5.72
C TYR A 44 -15.41 14.66 -4.21
N PRO A 45 -14.34 14.04 -3.68
CA PRO A 45 -14.11 13.96 -2.25
C PRO A 45 -14.22 15.33 -1.56
N ASP A 46 -14.72 15.30 -0.33
CA ASP A 46 -15.06 16.47 0.49
C ASP A 46 -16.23 17.33 -0.01
N GLU A 47 -16.78 17.12 -1.21
CA GLU A 47 -17.98 17.85 -1.65
C GLU A 47 -19.24 17.34 -0.95
N LEU A 48 -20.17 18.26 -0.65
CA LEU A 48 -21.42 17.92 0.04
C LEU A 48 -22.30 17.06 -0.84
N CYS A 49 -22.83 15.97 -0.29
CA CYS A 49 -23.67 15.03 -1.02
C CYS A 49 -24.93 14.68 -0.24
N GLN A 50 -25.96 14.26 -0.98
CA GLN A 50 -27.20 13.72 -0.40
C GLN A 50 -27.41 12.24 -0.73
N LYS A 51 -26.72 11.73 -1.75
CA LYS A 51 -26.87 10.37 -2.27
C LYS A 51 -25.53 9.87 -2.79
N ASN A 52 -25.30 8.57 -2.62
CA ASN A 52 -24.13 7.85 -3.14
C ASN A 52 -23.88 8.10 -4.63
N ALA A 53 -24.93 8.06 -5.45
CA ALA A 53 -24.83 8.23 -6.90
C ALA A 53 -24.38 9.64 -7.34
N SER A 54 -24.36 10.63 -6.45
CA SER A 54 -23.83 11.96 -6.77
C SER A 54 -22.31 12.01 -6.74
N CYS A 55 -21.67 11.09 -6.01
CA CYS A 55 -20.23 11.06 -5.77
C CYS A 55 -19.50 10.19 -6.80
N VAL A 56 -18.33 10.63 -7.27
CA VAL A 56 -17.46 9.84 -8.15
C VAL A 56 -17.06 8.52 -7.48
N SER A 57 -16.82 8.51 -6.17
CA SER A 57 -16.59 7.29 -5.39
C SER A 57 -17.82 6.38 -5.23
N GLY A 58 -19.01 6.86 -5.61
CA GLY A 58 -20.27 6.16 -5.35
C GLY A 58 -20.62 6.09 -3.87
N ARG A 59 -19.96 6.88 -3.01
CA ARG A 59 -20.12 6.84 -1.54
C ARG A 59 -20.31 8.24 -0.98
N CYS A 60 -21.46 8.44 -0.34
CA CYS A 60 -21.83 9.66 0.37
C CYS A 60 -21.95 9.35 1.86
N SER A 61 -21.04 9.88 2.67
CA SER A 61 -20.85 9.47 4.05
C SER A 61 -20.84 10.64 5.01
N ARG A 62 -21.31 10.38 6.25
CA ARG A 62 -21.21 11.32 7.37
C ARG A 62 -19.91 11.16 8.14
N THR A 63 -19.15 10.14 7.81
CA THR A 63 -17.81 9.93 8.31
C THR A 63 -16.84 10.20 7.18
N TRP A 64 -15.96 11.18 7.35
CA TRP A 64 -14.99 11.49 6.31
C TRP A 64 -13.60 11.77 6.87
N LEU A 65 -12.63 11.58 5.99
CA LEU A 65 -11.23 11.90 6.19
C LEU A 65 -10.97 13.23 5.48
N VAL A 66 -10.33 14.18 6.14
CA VAL A 66 -9.82 15.40 5.49
C VAL A 66 -8.31 15.32 5.45
N PHE A 67 -7.71 15.49 4.27
CA PHE A 67 -6.27 15.58 4.10
C PHE A 67 -5.86 17.02 3.85
N ASP A 68 -4.93 17.52 4.66
CA ASP A 68 -4.27 18.79 4.35
C ASP A 68 -3.18 18.61 3.28
N ASP A 69 -2.45 19.68 2.98
CA ASP A 69 -1.35 19.66 1.99
C ASP A 69 -0.20 18.74 2.41
N SER A 70 -0.01 18.55 3.71
CA SER A 70 0.95 17.62 4.29
C SER A 70 0.46 16.18 4.32
N PHE A 71 -0.73 15.89 3.81
CA PHE A 71 -1.32 14.55 3.91
C PHE A 71 -1.55 14.09 5.36
N THR A 72 -1.65 15.05 6.29
CA THR A 72 -2.16 14.79 7.64
C THR A 72 -3.67 14.58 7.52
N TYR A 73 -4.14 13.43 8.00
CA TYR A 73 -5.56 13.10 7.96
C TYR A 73 -6.25 13.46 9.27
N TYR A 74 -7.45 14.02 9.16
CA TYR A 74 -8.35 14.27 10.28
C TYR A 74 -9.61 13.43 10.10
N TYR A 75 -9.94 12.64 11.12
CA TYR A 75 -11.13 11.80 11.14
C TYR A 75 -12.29 12.53 11.82
N PHE A 76 -13.37 12.73 11.08
CA PHE A 76 -14.59 13.35 11.59
C PHE A 76 -15.74 12.34 11.54
N PRO A 77 -16.14 11.76 12.70
CA PRO A 77 -17.29 10.86 12.75
C PRO A 77 -18.61 11.65 12.81
N ASP A 78 -19.65 11.09 12.18
CA ASP A 78 -21.05 11.50 12.30
C ASP A 78 -21.31 13.00 12.06
N THR A 79 -20.56 13.61 11.16
CA THR A 79 -20.70 15.03 10.82
C THR A 79 -21.79 15.24 9.76
N ASP A 80 -22.64 16.24 9.98
CA ASP A 80 -23.65 16.73 9.03
C ASP A 80 -23.21 18.12 8.53
N PRO A 81 -23.30 18.43 7.22
CA PRO A 81 -23.78 17.58 6.11
C PRO A 81 -22.80 16.49 5.64
N ALA A 82 -23.35 15.39 5.11
CA ALA A 82 -22.59 14.30 4.50
C ALA A 82 -21.75 14.76 3.29
N ARG A 83 -20.62 14.09 3.07
CA ARG A 83 -19.65 14.39 2.00
C ARG A 83 -19.28 13.15 1.20
N CYS A 84 -18.82 13.37 -0.03
CA CYS A 84 -18.30 12.29 -0.85
C CYS A 84 -16.99 11.77 -0.26
N GLU A 85 -16.88 10.44 -0.19
CA GLU A 85 -15.65 9.79 0.29
C GLU A 85 -14.54 9.85 -0.76
N HIS A 86 -13.30 9.77 -0.28
CA HIS A 86 -12.10 9.61 -1.09
C HIS A 86 -12.15 8.29 -1.88
N LEU A 87 -11.50 8.31 -3.04
CA LEU A 87 -11.30 7.14 -3.88
C LEU A 87 -10.23 6.23 -3.25
N THR A 88 -10.42 4.93 -3.38
CA THR A 88 -9.50 3.90 -2.90
C THR A 88 -8.67 3.34 -4.06
N ALA A 89 -7.63 2.56 -3.77
CA ALA A 89 -6.80 1.93 -4.80
C ALA A 89 -7.63 1.23 -5.90
N GLY A 90 -7.32 1.54 -7.16
CA GLY A 90 -7.97 1.00 -8.35
C GLY A 90 -9.23 1.75 -8.78
N GLU A 91 -9.78 2.66 -7.96
CA GLU A 91 -10.95 3.44 -8.36
C GLU A 91 -10.57 4.56 -9.34
N SER A 92 -11.37 4.68 -10.38
CA SER A 92 -11.23 5.70 -11.44
C SER A 92 -12.00 6.98 -11.13
N GLY A 93 -11.63 8.05 -11.80
CA GLY A 93 -12.27 9.36 -11.70
C GLY A 93 -11.55 10.35 -10.79
N CYS A 94 -10.32 10.06 -10.35
CA CYS A 94 -9.52 11.04 -9.63
C CYS A 94 -9.02 12.14 -10.59
N ARG A 95 -8.86 13.37 -10.10
CA ARG A 95 -8.24 14.49 -10.83
C ARG A 95 -6.84 14.78 -10.30
N THR A 96 -6.68 14.64 -8.98
CA THR A 96 -5.44 14.92 -8.27
C THR A 96 -5.24 13.89 -7.16
N PHE A 97 -4.04 13.84 -6.60
CA PHE A 97 -3.74 12.96 -5.46
C PHE A 97 -4.68 13.17 -4.25
N ARG A 98 -5.29 14.35 -4.12
CA ARG A 98 -6.27 14.65 -3.05
C ARG A 98 -7.57 13.90 -3.19
N ASP A 99 -7.88 13.40 -4.39
CA ASP A 99 -9.11 12.64 -4.56
C ASP A 99 -8.93 11.17 -4.11
N CYS A 100 -7.69 10.74 -3.83
CA CYS A 100 -7.35 9.39 -3.38
C CYS A 100 -7.13 9.34 -1.87
N THR A 101 -7.38 8.18 -1.25
CA THR A 101 -7.26 8.02 0.22
C THR A 101 -5.80 7.92 0.66
N LEU A 102 -5.02 7.00 0.08
CA LEU A 102 -3.61 6.81 0.41
C LEU A 102 -2.70 6.78 -0.81
N GLU A 103 -3.27 6.69 -2.01
CA GLU A 103 -2.58 6.53 -3.27
C GLU A 103 -2.35 7.88 -3.98
N ILE A 104 -1.71 7.84 -5.15
CA ILE A 104 -1.63 8.99 -6.05
C ILE A 104 -2.61 8.84 -7.20
N CYS A 105 -3.08 9.96 -7.74
CA CYS A 105 -3.92 9.94 -8.94
C CYS A 105 -3.04 9.86 -10.19
N LYS A 106 -3.13 8.76 -10.92
CA LYS A 106 -2.37 8.49 -12.13
C LYS A 106 -3.32 8.12 -13.26
N ASP A 107 -3.30 8.91 -14.34
CA ASP A 107 -4.17 8.71 -15.50
C ASP A 107 -5.67 8.57 -15.14
N GLY A 108 -6.09 9.29 -14.09
CA GLY A 108 -7.46 9.27 -13.60
C GLY A 108 -7.81 8.09 -12.71
N VAL A 109 -6.84 7.27 -12.29
CA VAL A 109 -7.02 6.14 -11.36
C VAL A 109 -6.17 6.34 -10.11
N CYS A 110 -6.70 5.98 -8.95
CA CYS A 110 -5.92 5.97 -7.72
C CYS A 110 -5.03 4.74 -7.67
N GLU A 111 -3.71 4.93 -7.79
CA GLU A 111 -2.74 3.83 -7.82
C GLU A 111 -1.49 4.15 -6.98
N PRO A 112 -0.79 3.13 -6.45
CA PRO A 112 0.50 3.33 -5.82
C PRO A 112 1.52 3.91 -6.82
N GLY A 113 2.23 4.95 -6.38
CA GLY A 113 3.31 5.58 -7.12
C GLY A 113 4.45 4.62 -7.43
N GLN A 114 4.99 4.75 -8.63
CA GLN A 114 6.16 4.01 -9.11
C GLN A 114 7.45 4.75 -8.79
N THR A 115 8.59 4.10 -8.96
CA THR A 115 9.90 4.74 -8.76
C THR A 115 10.01 6.05 -9.54
N GLY A 116 10.34 7.14 -8.84
CA GLY A 116 10.46 8.49 -9.38
C GLY A 116 9.20 9.35 -9.24
N ASP A 117 8.02 8.74 -9.05
CA ASP A 117 6.78 9.47 -8.74
C ASP A 117 6.92 10.19 -7.39
N ARG A 118 6.18 11.28 -7.21
CA ARG A 118 6.23 12.05 -5.96
C ARG A 118 5.36 11.42 -4.88
N CYS A 119 5.75 11.62 -3.63
CA CYS A 119 5.04 11.13 -2.46
C CYS A 119 5.28 12.02 -1.23
N SER A 120 4.29 12.07 -0.34
CA SER A 120 4.35 12.64 1.00
C SER A 120 4.51 11.57 2.08
N ILE A 121 4.00 10.34 1.85
CA ILE A 121 4.02 9.24 2.82
C ILE A 121 4.36 7.89 2.15
N ASN A 122 4.86 6.92 2.93
CA ASN A 122 5.25 5.60 2.42
C ASN A 122 4.14 4.85 1.69
N TYR A 123 2.89 4.96 2.16
CA TYR A 123 1.75 4.24 1.58
C TYR A 123 1.33 4.75 0.19
N GLN A 124 1.79 5.93 -0.23
CA GLN A 124 1.58 6.43 -1.59
C GLN A 124 2.44 5.73 -2.63
N CYS A 125 3.51 5.06 -2.23
CA CYS A 125 4.41 4.37 -3.14
C CYS A 125 4.11 2.88 -3.16
N LYS A 126 4.41 2.21 -4.28
CA LYS A 126 4.47 0.75 -4.33
C LYS A 126 5.52 0.21 -3.35
N ASP A 127 6.72 0.78 -3.39
CA ASP A 127 7.84 0.47 -2.52
C ASP A 127 7.92 1.49 -1.36
N LEU A 128 8.96 2.32 -1.27
CA LEU A 128 9.12 3.32 -0.18
C LEU A 128 9.04 4.76 -0.69
N CYS A 129 8.66 5.69 0.20
CA CYS A 129 8.71 7.11 -0.05
C CYS A 129 9.96 7.73 0.59
N GLY A 130 10.94 8.09 -0.25
CA GLY A 130 12.20 8.71 0.17
C GLY A 130 11.98 10.02 0.92
N LEU A 131 12.98 10.42 1.72
CA LEU A 131 12.96 11.72 2.41
C LEU A 131 12.97 12.91 1.43
N ASP A 132 13.37 12.68 0.18
CA ASP A 132 13.31 13.62 -0.94
C ASP A 132 11.90 13.73 -1.57
N GLY A 133 10.90 13.03 -1.02
CA GLY A 133 9.52 13.04 -1.51
C GLY A 133 9.35 12.30 -2.82
N ARG A 134 10.20 11.29 -3.09
CA ARG A 134 10.09 10.44 -4.28
C ARG A 134 9.98 8.97 -3.92
N CYS A 135 9.14 8.27 -4.64
CA CYS A 135 9.04 6.83 -4.55
C CYS A 135 10.34 6.19 -5.06
N PHE A 136 10.86 5.21 -4.34
CA PHE A 136 12.03 4.44 -4.74
C PHE A 136 11.91 2.99 -4.28
N LYS A 137 12.62 2.11 -4.98
CA LYS A 137 12.78 0.72 -4.60
C LYS A 137 14.12 0.54 -3.88
N PRO A 138 14.14 0.04 -2.62
CA PRO A 138 15.38 -0.31 -1.95
C PRO A 138 16.22 -1.26 -2.79
N SER A 139 17.54 -1.04 -2.80
CA SER A 139 18.47 -1.86 -3.60
C SER A 139 18.56 -3.29 -3.08
N LYS A 140 18.34 -3.50 -1.77
CA LYS A 140 18.33 -4.79 -1.09
C LYS A 140 17.32 -4.77 0.08
N PRO A 141 16.77 -5.93 0.47
CA PRO A 141 16.06 -6.06 1.75
C PRO A 141 16.98 -5.71 2.93
N SER A 142 16.41 -5.30 4.06
CA SER A 142 17.14 -5.03 5.32
C SER A 142 18.32 -4.07 5.15
N ASN A 143 18.11 -3.01 4.38
CA ASN A 143 19.17 -2.08 3.98
C ASN A 143 18.85 -0.63 4.36
N GLN A 144 17.73 -0.36 5.04
CA GLN A 144 17.41 0.99 5.49
C GLN A 144 18.08 1.28 6.84
N GLY A 145 18.83 2.37 6.89
CA GLY A 145 19.50 2.91 8.09
C GLY A 145 18.55 3.65 9.01
N ALA A 146 19.05 4.13 10.15
CA ALA A 146 18.21 4.82 11.12
C ALA A 146 17.65 6.13 10.53
N GLY A 147 16.36 6.40 10.76
CA GLY A 147 15.68 7.57 10.18
C GLY A 147 15.31 7.44 8.70
N GLU A 148 15.74 6.38 8.01
CA GLU A 148 15.29 6.09 6.65
C GLU A 148 13.88 5.49 6.64
N PRO A 149 13.09 5.70 5.58
CA PRO A 149 11.72 5.19 5.49
C PRO A 149 11.69 3.65 5.50
N CYS A 150 10.60 3.09 6.01
CA CYS A 150 10.33 1.65 5.97
C CYS A 150 8.83 1.37 5.93
N LYS A 151 8.42 0.20 5.42
CA LYS A 151 7.04 -0.29 5.56
C LYS A 151 6.95 -1.50 6.50
N ALA A 152 8.05 -2.24 6.58
CA ALA A 152 8.17 -3.38 7.46
C ALA A 152 9.50 -3.33 8.21
N SER A 153 9.54 -3.92 9.40
CA SER A 153 10.77 -4.12 10.16
C SER A 153 11.89 -4.75 9.35
N SER A 154 11.56 -5.67 8.44
CA SER A 154 12.53 -6.33 7.56
C SER A 154 13.21 -5.41 6.55
N ASP A 155 12.71 -4.19 6.34
CA ASP A 155 13.35 -3.19 5.47
C ASP A 155 14.57 -2.57 6.17
N CYS A 156 14.59 -2.58 7.50
CA CYS A 156 15.56 -1.91 8.36
C CYS A 156 16.76 -2.78 8.73
N LEU A 157 17.93 -2.16 8.85
CA LEU A 157 19.14 -2.78 9.40
C LEU A 157 18.96 -3.20 10.88
N SER A 158 18.21 -2.40 11.65
CA SER A 158 17.83 -2.67 13.04
C SER A 158 16.82 -3.81 13.19
N ASN A 159 16.15 -4.19 12.09
CA ASN A 159 14.95 -5.03 12.08
C ASN A 159 13.78 -4.44 12.90
N THR A 160 13.71 -3.11 13.00
CA THR A 160 12.63 -2.38 13.68
C THR A 160 12.21 -1.18 12.84
N CYS A 161 10.97 -1.20 12.39
CA CYS A 161 10.32 -0.09 11.71
C CYS A 161 9.35 0.59 12.68
N GLU A 162 9.66 1.82 13.09
CA GLU A 162 8.86 2.57 14.04
C GLU A 162 7.74 3.32 13.33
N SER A 163 6.53 3.24 13.89
CA SER A 163 5.39 4.02 13.45
C SER A 163 5.27 5.33 14.20
N GLN A 164 4.55 6.28 13.61
CA GLN A 164 4.14 7.54 14.23
C GLN A 164 5.28 8.56 14.40
N GLN A 165 6.19 8.58 13.45
CA GLN A 165 7.31 9.52 13.45
C GLN A 165 7.01 10.70 12.52
N ASP A 166 7.38 11.90 12.94
CA ASP A 166 7.29 13.10 12.12
C ASP A 166 8.38 13.06 11.04
N VAL A 167 8.01 12.67 9.82
CA VAL A 167 8.92 12.61 8.68
C VAL A 167 8.71 13.86 7.81
N ALA A 168 9.77 14.63 7.63
CA ALA A 168 9.75 15.81 6.77
C ALA A 168 10.01 15.42 5.31
N ARG A 169 9.08 15.74 4.41
CA ARG A 169 9.24 15.56 2.96
C ARG A 169 8.75 16.80 2.19
N PRO A 170 9.18 17.02 0.95
CA PRO A 170 8.62 18.04 0.08
C PRO A 170 7.10 17.87 -0.12
N LEU A 171 6.36 18.98 -0.23
CA LEU A 171 4.92 18.93 -0.51
C LEU A 171 4.66 18.45 -1.94
N LEU A 172 3.56 17.70 -2.12
CA LEU A 172 3.10 17.29 -3.45
C LEU A 172 2.67 18.49 -4.30
N THR A 173 2.08 19.51 -3.69
CA THR A 173 1.62 20.75 -4.34
C THR A 173 2.75 21.73 -4.62
N ASP A 174 3.75 21.81 -3.74
CA ASP A 174 4.92 22.68 -3.90
C ASP A 174 6.21 22.00 -3.39
N PRO A 175 7.08 21.50 -4.27
CA PRO A 175 8.31 20.80 -3.86
C PRO A 175 9.36 21.71 -3.20
N SER A 176 9.19 23.03 -3.27
CA SER A 176 10.10 23.98 -2.61
C SER A 176 9.81 24.11 -1.11
N MET A 177 8.63 23.65 -0.68
CA MET A 177 8.20 23.61 0.70
C MET A 177 8.27 22.19 1.25
N THR A 178 8.56 22.05 2.53
CA THR A 178 8.52 20.78 3.25
C THR A 178 7.41 20.78 4.27
N ALA A 179 6.82 19.61 4.50
CA ALA A 179 5.92 19.38 5.62
C ALA A 179 6.27 18.11 6.37
N LYS A 180 5.93 18.10 7.66
CA LYS A 180 6.07 16.93 8.51
C LYS A 180 4.77 16.14 8.47
N THR A 181 4.92 14.84 8.30
CA THR A 181 3.80 13.90 8.16
C THR A 181 4.08 12.72 9.07
N VAL A 182 3.04 12.20 9.71
CA VAL A 182 3.16 11.02 10.55
C VAL A 182 3.36 9.80 9.64
N ASP A 183 4.55 9.20 9.71
CA ASP A 183 4.92 8.06 8.87
C ASP A 183 5.81 7.08 9.65
N THR A 184 6.52 6.23 8.91
CA THR A 184 7.28 5.08 9.39
C THR A 184 8.74 5.18 8.97
N ILE A 185 9.65 5.03 9.93
CA ILE A 185 11.11 5.08 9.74
C ILE A 185 11.81 4.00 10.56
N CYS A 186 13.01 3.62 10.16
CA CYS A 186 13.81 2.63 10.88
C CYS A 186 14.37 3.21 12.18
N SER A 187 14.32 2.40 13.24
CA SER A 187 14.98 2.73 14.50
C SER A 187 16.52 2.67 14.35
N PRO A 188 17.26 3.29 15.27
CA PRO A 188 18.67 2.97 15.48
C PRO A 188 18.88 1.47 15.72
N SER A 189 20.04 0.99 15.30
CA SER A 189 20.47 -0.40 15.34
C SER A 189 21.23 -0.68 16.65
N PRO A 190 20.84 -1.72 17.41
CA PRO A 190 21.57 -2.10 18.62
C PRO A 190 22.92 -2.75 18.28
N GLU A 191 23.74 -3.00 19.31
CA GLU A 191 25.00 -3.73 19.18
C GLU A 191 24.83 -5.05 18.40
N GLY A 192 25.74 -5.31 17.48
CA GLY A 192 25.74 -6.53 16.65
C GLY A 192 24.78 -6.49 15.45
N ARG A 193 24.04 -5.41 15.23
CA ARG A 193 23.20 -5.20 14.04
C ARG A 193 23.92 -4.40 12.96
N GLY A 194 23.36 -4.45 11.76
CA GLY A 194 23.96 -3.79 10.59
C GLY A 194 23.92 -2.27 10.71
N CYS A 195 24.85 -1.61 10.05
CA CYS A 195 24.90 -0.15 9.92
C CYS A 195 25.58 0.22 8.60
N HIS A 196 25.23 1.38 8.05
CA HIS A 196 26.01 2.02 6.99
C HIS A 196 26.94 3.09 7.57
N THR A 197 26.47 3.75 8.62
CA THR A 197 27.15 4.88 9.29
C THR A 197 26.94 4.81 10.80
N THR A 198 27.75 5.55 11.57
CA THR A 198 27.62 5.61 13.04
C THR A 198 26.27 6.16 13.49
N SER A 199 25.61 7.03 12.71
CA SER A 199 24.25 7.50 13.03
C SER A 199 23.17 6.43 12.93
N ASP A 200 23.48 5.28 12.32
CA ASP A 200 22.56 4.14 12.29
C ASP A 200 22.54 3.36 13.61
N CYS A 201 23.50 3.60 14.51
CA CYS A 201 23.66 2.87 15.76
C CYS A 201 22.95 3.56 16.94
N GLU A 202 22.52 2.78 17.93
CA GLU A 202 22.04 3.31 19.21
C GLU A 202 23.10 4.19 19.92
N GLU A 203 22.65 4.99 20.87
CA GLU A 203 23.51 5.94 21.60
C GLU A 203 24.76 5.26 22.18
N GLY A 204 25.94 5.83 21.90
CA GLY A 204 27.24 5.26 22.31
C GLY A 204 27.79 4.18 21.37
N GLY A 205 27.08 3.85 20.29
CA GLY A 205 27.54 2.94 19.25
C GLY A 205 28.42 3.60 18.18
N VAL A 206 29.25 2.80 17.52
CA VAL A 206 30.02 3.15 16.31
C VAL A 206 29.77 2.10 15.24
N CYS A 207 29.71 2.53 13.98
CA CYS A 207 29.61 1.60 12.87
C CYS A 207 30.99 1.10 12.44
N GLU A 208 31.30 -0.15 12.76
CA GLU A 208 32.57 -0.79 12.43
C GLU A 208 32.33 -2.00 11.52
N LEU A 209 32.96 -1.99 10.34
CA LEU A 209 32.81 -3.06 9.34
C LEU A 209 31.35 -3.38 8.98
N GLY A 210 30.48 -2.36 9.04
CA GLY A 210 29.05 -2.49 8.74
C GLY A 210 28.22 -3.09 9.88
N VAL A 211 28.77 -3.14 11.10
CA VAL A 211 28.08 -3.61 12.31
C VAL A 211 28.22 -2.58 13.44
N CYS A 212 27.15 -2.34 14.20
CA CYS A 212 27.20 -1.48 15.37
C CYS A 212 27.96 -2.14 16.51
N THR A 213 28.98 -1.47 17.02
CA THR A 213 29.77 -1.86 18.20
C THR A 213 29.65 -0.77 19.27
N VAL A 214 29.76 -1.13 20.55
CA VAL A 214 29.71 -0.15 21.65
C VAL A 214 31.13 0.31 21.95
N ILE A 215 31.37 1.61 22.06
CA ILE A 215 32.64 2.10 22.62
C ILE A 215 32.62 1.77 24.11
N LYS A 216 33.45 0.81 24.54
CA LYS A 216 33.67 0.59 25.96
C LYS A 216 34.57 1.72 26.46
N ASP A 217 34.05 2.57 27.33
CA ASP A 217 34.88 3.54 28.05
C ASP A 217 36.06 2.80 28.72
N GLY A 218 37.28 3.03 28.24
CA GLY A 218 38.51 2.55 28.87
C GLY A 218 39.37 1.51 28.14
N GLU A 219 39.20 1.26 26.85
CA GLU A 219 40.30 0.69 26.06
C GLU A 219 41.31 1.79 25.67
N PRO A 220 42.63 1.59 25.91
CA PRO A 220 43.66 2.59 25.71
C PRO A 220 43.87 3.00 24.26
#